data_AF-A0A175VTV7-F1
#
_entry.id   AF-A0A175VTV7-F1
#
_cell.length_a   1.000
_cell.length_b   1.000
_cell.length_c   1.000
_cell.angle_alpha   90.00
_cell.angle_beta   90.00
_cell.angle_gamma   90.00
#
_symmetry.space_group_name_H-M   'P 1'
#
loop_
_entity.id
_entity.type
_entity.pdbx_description
1 polymer ?
#
loop_
_entity_poly.entity_id
_entity_poly.type
_entity_poly.pdbx_seq_one_letter_code
_entity_poly.pdbx_strand_id
1 'polypeptide(L)' 'MKFTVAAVLAFVTVAFAYPAVEHDAPVRRQNIANNIDVSVPAMTDQGGNVVPFDANRVYQDARAKGI' A
#
# COMPACT_ATOMS: atom_id res chain seq x y z
N MET A 1 6.75 -17.00 -38.18
CA MET A 1 7.16 -17.71 -36.94
C MET A 1 7.93 -16.82 -35.95
N LYS A 2 8.95 -16.06 -36.37
CA LYS A 2 9.73 -15.19 -35.45
C LYS A 2 8.87 -14.22 -34.62
N PHE A 3 7.92 -13.53 -35.26
CA PHE A 3 6.99 -12.63 -34.58
C PHE A 3 6.09 -13.33 -33.55
N THR A 4 5.63 -14.53 -33.87
CA THR A 4 4.78 -15.33 -32.96
C THR A 4 5.53 -15.69 -31.69
N VAL A 5 6.80 -16.11 -31.80
CA VAL A 5 7.65 -16.43 -30.64
C VAL A 5 7.88 -15.20 -29.78
N ALA A 6 8.18 -14.04 -30.39
CA ALA A 6 8.38 -12.79 -29.67
C ALA A 6 7.12 -12.34 -28.90
N ALA A 7 5.94 -12.48 -29.51
CA ALA A 7 4.68 -12.14 -28.85
C ALA A 7 4.39 -13.02 -27.63
N VAL A 8 4.60 -14.34 -27.76
CA VAL A 8 4.41 -15.27 -26.63
C VAL A 8 5.37 -14.95 -25.49
N LEU A 9 6.64 -14.68 -25.78
CA LEU A 9 7.60 -14.27 -24.77
C LEU A 9 7.18 -12.98 -24.05
N ALA A 10 6.69 -11.98 -24.78
CA ALA A 10 6.21 -10.73 -24.20
C ALA A 10 4.98 -10.93 -23.28
N PHE A 11 4.04 -11.80 -23.65
CA PHE A 11 2.91 -12.12 -22.77
C PHE A 11 3.35 -12.84 -21.50
N VAL A 12 4.30 -13.78 -21.64
CA VAL A 12 4.85 -14.51 -20.50
C VAL A 12 5.54 -13.55 -19.54
N THR A 13 6.37 -12.62 -20.02
CA THR A 13 7.04 -11.64 -19.14
C THR A 13 6.06 -10.71 -18.43
N VAL A 14 4.97 -10.29 -19.09
CA VAL A 14 3.93 -9.48 -18.45
C VAL A 14 3.20 -10.28 -17.37
N ALA A 15 2.89 -11.56 -17.62
CA ALA A 15 2.23 -12.42 -16.62
C ALA A 15 3.10 -12.66 -15.38
N PHE A 16 4.42 -12.81 -15.56
CA PHE A 16 5.37 -12.96 -14.44
C PHE A 16 5.70 -11.64 -13.72
N ALA A 17 5.65 -10.51 -14.44
CA ALA A 17 5.90 -9.19 -13.85
C ALA A 17 4.69 -8.65 -13.10
N TYR A 18 3.47 -9.11 -13.41
CA TYR A 18 2.31 -8.72 -12.65
C TYR A 18 2.46 -9.30 -11.24
N PRO A 19 2.50 -8.45 -10.19
CA PRO A 19 2.45 -8.98 -8.84
C PRO A 19 1.19 -9.85 -8.76
N ALA A 20 1.29 -11.01 -8.11
CA ALA A 20 0.10 -11.75 -7.72
C ALA A 20 -0.67 -10.83 -6.75
N VAL A 21 -1.47 -9.92 -7.31
CA VAL A 21 -2.47 -9.20 -6.56
C VAL A 21 -3.42 -10.31 -6.17
N GLU A 22 -3.33 -10.72 -4.90
CA GLU A 22 -4.33 -11.58 -4.31
C GLU A 22 -5.68 -10.94 -4.68
N HIS A 23 -6.50 -11.63 -5.48
CA HIS A 23 -7.77 -11.06 -5.91
C HIS A 23 -8.68 -10.77 -4.70
N ASP A 24 -8.48 -11.58 -3.65
CA ASP A 24 -9.02 -11.45 -2.32
C ASP A 24 -8.15 -10.61 -1.40
N ALA A 25 -7.07 -9.98 -1.89
CA ALA A 25 -6.35 -8.97 -1.13
C ALA A 25 -7.45 -7.97 -0.83
N PRO A 26 -7.92 -7.89 0.42
CA PRO A 26 -9.03 -7.02 0.72
C PRO A 26 -8.53 -5.69 0.23
N VAL A 27 -9.28 -5.03 -0.67
CA VAL A 27 -9.14 -3.57 -0.82
C VAL A 27 -9.06 -3.14 0.61
N ARG A 28 -7.87 -2.71 1.06
CA ARG A 28 -7.56 -2.59 2.50
C ARG A 28 -8.39 -1.41 2.93
N ARG A 29 -9.69 -1.65 3.13
CA ARG A 29 -10.62 -0.81 3.83
C ARG A 29 -9.97 -0.80 5.17
N GLN A 30 -9.25 0.29 5.38
CA GLN A 30 -8.68 0.75 6.63
C GLN A 30 -9.36 -0.02 7.75
N ASN A 31 -8.68 -1.04 8.28
CA ASN A 31 -9.28 -1.90 9.27
C ASN A 31 -9.56 -0.97 10.45
N ILE A 32 -10.85 -0.66 10.66
CA ILE A 32 -11.30 0.14 11.79
C ILE A 32 -11.20 -0.80 12.99
N ALA A 33 -9.97 -1.18 13.35
CA ALA A 33 -9.69 -2.05 14.48
C ALA A 33 -10.14 -1.39 15.79
N ASN A 34 -10.22 -0.05 15.78
CA ASN A 34 -10.70 0.76 16.87
C ASN A 34 -11.89 1.57 16.37
N ASN A 35 -12.99 1.58 17.14
CA ASN A 35 -14.11 2.48 16.91
C ASN A 35 -13.66 3.93 17.17
N ILE A 36 -12.97 4.51 16.18
CA ILE A 36 -12.45 5.87 16.25
C ILE A 36 -13.61 6.82 16.01
N ASP A 37 -13.73 7.79 16.90
CA ASP A 37 -14.66 8.89 16.72
C ASP A 37 -14.33 9.64 15.41
N VAL A 38 -15.28 9.68 14.50
CA VAL A 38 -15.16 10.32 13.18
C VAL A 38 -14.94 11.84 13.28
N SER A 39 -15.15 12.44 14.45
CA SER A 39 -14.85 13.85 14.71
C SER A 39 -13.38 14.11 15.07
N VAL A 40 -12.61 13.04 15.35
CA VAL A 40 -11.20 13.15 15.77
C VAL A 40 -10.28 12.88 14.58
N PRO A 41 -9.20 13.67 14.40
CA PRO A 41 -8.19 13.38 13.40
C PRO A 41 -7.59 11.99 13.59
N ALA A 42 -7.36 11.29 12.48
CA ALA A 42 -6.79 9.96 12.46
C ALA A 42 -5.57 9.89 11.53
N MET A 43 -4.72 8.88 11.75
CA MET A 43 -3.56 8.57 10.93
C MET A 43 -3.50 7.06 10.65
N THR A 44 -2.61 6.64 9.75
CA THR A 44 -2.39 5.22 9.42
C THR A 44 -1.09 4.75 10.05
N ASP A 45 -1.13 3.63 10.78
CA ASP A 45 0.07 3.01 11.35
C ASP A 45 0.85 2.17 10.31
N GLN A 46 1.98 1.59 10.71
CA GLN A 46 2.80 0.73 9.85
C GLN A 46 2.07 -0.53 9.36
N GLY A 47 1.07 -1.00 10.10
CA GLY A 47 0.22 -2.13 9.71
C GLY A 47 -0.83 -1.77 8.67
N GLY A 48 -1.08 -0.47 8.44
CA GLY A 48 -2.18 0.02 7.61
C GLY A 48 -3.50 0.19 8.37
N ASN A 49 -3.47 0.18 9.71
CA ASN A 49 -4.66 0.40 10.52
C ASN A 49 -4.89 1.89 10.76
N VAL A 50 -6.16 2.27 10.91
CA VAL A 50 -6.51 3.64 11.31
C VAL A 50 -6.40 3.73 12.82
N VAL A 51 -5.65 4.72 13.28
CA VAL A 51 -5.43 5.04 14.68
C VAL A 51 -5.68 6.54 14.90
N PRO A 52 -6.03 6.98 16.11
CA PRO A 52 -6.11 8.42 16.42
C PRO A 52 -4.79 9.11 16.08
N PHE A 53 -4.87 10.36 15.64
CA PHE A 53 -3.69 11.16 15.32
C PHE A 53 -2.83 11.36 16.57
N ASP A 54 -1.53 11.08 16.44
CA ASP A 54 -0.51 11.34 17.45
C ASP A 54 0.65 12.11 16.82
N ALA A 55 0.78 13.39 17.20
CA ALA A 55 1.81 14.29 16.69
C ALA A 55 3.24 13.76 16.93
N ASN A 56 3.45 12.95 17.96
CA ASN A 56 4.77 12.38 18.28
C ASN A 56 5.17 11.25 17.33
N ARG A 57 4.20 10.67 16.62
CA ARG A 57 4.40 9.55 15.68
C ARG A 57 4.40 9.98 14.22
N VAL A 58 4.22 11.27 13.95
CA VAL A 58 4.36 11.83 12.62
C VAL A 58 5.83 11.83 12.23
N TYR A 59 6.16 11.18 11.12
CA TYR A 59 7.51 11.23 10.57
C TYR A 59 7.83 12.68 10.13
N GLN A 60 8.82 13.29 10.77
CA GLN A 60 9.28 14.63 10.49
C GLN A 60 10.59 14.58 9.72
N ASP A 61 10.49 14.59 8.38
CA ASP A 61 11.66 14.42 7.50
C ASP A 61 12.74 15.49 7.72
N ALA A 62 12.36 16.75 7.97
CA ALA A 62 13.29 17.82 8.28
C ALA A 62 14.12 17.51 9.54
N ARG A 63 13.44 17.10 10.62
CA ARG A 63 14.07 16.69 11.88
C ARG A 63 14.95 15.45 11.70
N ALA A 64 14.53 14.49 10.88
CA ALA A 64 15.32 13.30 10.57
C ALA A 64 16.58 13.63 9.75
N LYS A 65 16.52 14.66 8.90
CA LYS A 65 17.65 15.17 8.11
C LYS A 65 18.53 16.17 8.86
N GLY A 66 18.15 16.56 10.08
CA GLY A 66 18.91 17.51 10.91
C GLY A 66 18.89 18.95 10.38
N ILE A 67 17.85 19.31 9.61
CA ILE A 67 17.62 20.66 9.10
C ILE A 67 16.42 21.34 9.76
#